data_AF-A0A6A4HAE4-F1
#
_entry.id   AF-A0A6A4HAE4-F1
#
_cell.length_a   1.000
_cell.length_b   1.000
_cell.length_c   1.000
_cell.angle_alpha   90.00
_cell.angle_beta   90.00
_cell.angle_gamma   90.00
#
_symmetry.space_group_name_H-M   'P 1'
#
loop_
_entity.id
_entity.type
_entity.pdbx_description
1 polymer ?
#
loop_
_entity_poly.entity_id
_entity_poly.type
_entity_poly.pdbx_seq_one_letter_code
_entity_poly.pdbx_strand_id
1 'polypeptide(L)'
;SILMQLCTGHAPLQKHLYAIHRADEPTCPCCKQHPETVYHFLMECLAHKNSQDCLRRRIRQRNFTYSALLTTVESLRDFFQYINETGRFRHIVGE
;
A
#
# COMPACT_ATOMS: atom_id res chain seq x y z
N SER A 1 -3.99 -13.66 -2.39
CA SER A 1 -3.48 -12.56 -3.25
C SER A 1 -3.31 -11.30 -2.42
N ILE A 2 -2.19 -10.58 -2.56
CA ILE A 2 -1.91 -9.33 -1.83
C ILE A 2 -2.96 -8.24 -2.11
N LEU A 3 -3.50 -8.20 -3.33
CA LEU A 3 -4.56 -7.28 -3.71
C LEU A 3 -5.78 -7.43 -2.79
N MET A 4 -6.27 -8.67 -2.64
CA MET A 4 -7.44 -8.94 -1.81
C MET A 4 -7.20 -8.60 -0.34
N GLN A 5 -5.98 -8.84 0.16
CA GLN A 5 -5.59 -8.45 1.51
C GLN A 5 -5.55 -6.93 1.69
N LEU A 6 -5.09 -6.17 0.69
CA LEU A 6 -5.14 -4.71 0.70
C LEU A 6 -6.59 -4.20 0.68
N CYS A 7 -7.46 -4.81 -0.13
CA CYS A 7 -8.89 -4.47 -0.19
C CYS A 7 -9.62 -4.71 1.13
N THR A 8 -9.31 -5.80 1.83
CA THR A 8 -9.94 -6.14 3.12
C THR A 8 -9.22 -5.56 4.34
N GLY A 9 -8.09 -4.87 4.15
CA GLY A 9 -7.28 -4.36 5.25
C GLY A 9 -6.50 -5.44 6.03
N HIS A 10 -6.44 -6.66 5.50
CA HIS A 10 -5.67 -7.78 6.05
C HIS A 10 -4.25 -7.88 5.47
N ALA A 11 -3.81 -6.87 4.71
CA ALA A 11 -2.44 -6.82 4.23
C ALA A 11 -1.49 -6.77 5.44
N PRO A 12 -0.31 -7.40 5.34
CA PRO A 12 0.71 -7.42 6.40
C PRO A 12 1.43 -6.06 6.53
N LEU A 13 0.64 -5.00 6.65
CA LEU A 13 1.04 -3.67 7.06
C LEU A 13 0.99 -3.59 8.58
N GLN A 14 1.78 -2.70 9.14
CA GLN A 14 2.04 -2.66 10.57
C GLN A 14 0.77 -2.51 11.42
N LYS A 15 -0.22 -1.71 10.99
CA LYS A 15 -1.48 -1.59 11.74
C LYS A 15 -2.22 -2.92 11.86
N HIS A 16 -2.27 -3.71 10.77
CA HIS A 16 -2.92 -5.02 10.81
C HIS A 16 -2.11 -5.99 11.66
N LEU A 17 -0.78 -6.03 11.48
CA LEU A 17 0.11 -6.89 12.27
C LEU A 17 -0.01 -6.61 13.77
N TYR A 18 -0.09 -5.34 14.17
CA TYR A 18 -0.31 -4.95 15.56
C TYR A 18 -1.66 -5.45 16.08
N ALA A 19 -2.73 -5.33 15.30
CA ALA A 19 -4.07 -5.79 15.68
C ALA A 19 -4.15 -7.31 15.89
N ILE A 20 -3.30 -8.10 15.23
CA ILE A 20 -3.20 -9.55 15.41
C ILE A 20 -2.02 -9.98 16.31
N HIS A 21 -1.43 -9.05 17.06
CA HIS A 21 -0.30 -9.28 17.96
C HIS A 21 0.95 -9.91 17.29
N ARG A 22 1.21 -9.55 16.02
CA ARG A 22 2.39 -9.93 15.24
C ARG A 22 3.42 -8.81 15.08
N ALA A 23 3.15 -7.65 15.66
CA ALA A 23 4.03 -6.49 15.69
C ALA A 23 3.88 -5.76 17.03
N ASP A 24 4.97 -5.18 17.53
CA ASP A 24 4.99 -4.48 18.83
C ASP A 24 4.32 -3.10 18.77
N GLU A 25 4.40 -2.42 17.62
CA GLU A 25 3.79 -1.12 17.39
C GLU A 25 3.13 -1.04 16.01
N PRO A 26 2.09 -0.19 15.82
CA PRO A 26 1.42 -0.04 14.53
C PRO A 26 2.13 0.93 13.57
N THR A 27 3.24 1.55 13.98
CA THR A 27 3.95 2.62 13.27
C THR A 27 4.56 2.14 11.95
N CYS A 28 4.42 2.93 10.87
CA CYS A 28 5.02 2.59 9.58
C CYS A 28 6.55 2.52 9.68
N PRO A 29 7.17 1.38 9.32
CA PRO A 29 8.62 1.23 9.39
C PRO A 29 9.35 2.10 8.36
N CYS A 30 8.67 2.51 7.28
CA CYS A 30 9.24 3.32 6.21
C CYS A 30 9.33 4.81 6.59
N CYS A 31 8.26 5.41 7.12
CA CYS A 31 8.24 6.84 7.47
C CYS A 31 8.43 7.13 8.97
N LYS A 32 8.19 6.13 9.84
CA LYS A 32 8.31 6.19 11.30
C LYS A 32 7.48 7.28 12.00
N GLN A 33 6.39 7.73 11.38
CA GLN A 33 5.60 8.87 11.86
C GLN A 33 4.14 8.52 12.19
N HIS A 34 3.52 7.66 11.39
CA HIS A 34 2.09 7.36 11.49
C HIS A 34 1.83 5.86 11.45
N PRO A 35 0.69 5.38 11.98
CA PRO A 35 0.28 4.00 11.83
C PRO A 35 0.20 3.57 10.36
N GLU A 36 0.74 2.39 10.04
CA GLU A 36 0.76 1.87 8.68
C GLU A 36 -0.59 1.25 8.31
N THR A 37 -1.54 2.10 7.89
CA THR A 37 -2.79 1.67 7.28
C THR A 37 -2.63 1.46 5.78
N VAL A 38 -3.58 0.78 5.13
CA VAL A 38 -3.63 0.70 3.65
C VAL A 38 -3.72 2.11 3.04
N TYR A 39 -4.53 2.99 3.64
CA TYR A 39 -4.63 4.38 3.20
C TYR A 39 -3.31 5.12 3.32
N HIS A 40 -2.63 4.99 4.46
CA HIS A 40 -1.33 5.60 4.69
C HIS A 40 -0.32 5.13 3.64
N PHE A 41 -0.21 3.82 3.43
CA PHE A 41 0.66 3.23 2.42
C PHE A 41 0.41 3.83 1.04
N LEU A 42 -0.85 3.80 0.56
CA LEU A 42 -1.20 4.21 -0.79
C LEU A 42 -1.21 5.73 -1.03
N MET A 43 -1.53 6.54 -0.02
CA MET A 43 -1.90 7.94 -0.23
C MET A 43 -1.04 8.95 0.53
N GLU A 44 -0.46 8.59 1.68
CA GLU A 44 0.13 9.56 2.62
C GLU A 44 1.60 9.32 2.93
N CYS A 45 2.09 8.08 2.80
CA CYS A 45 3.42 7.73 3.25
C CYS A 45 4.50 8.50 2.47
N LEU A 46 5.18 9.43 3.16
CA LEU A 46 6.23 10.26 2.55
C LEU A 46 7.39 9.43 1.98
N ALA A 47 7.67 8.27 2.56
CA ALA A 47 8.69 7.35 2.06
C ALA A 47 8.36 6.78 0.67
N HIS A 48 7.09 6.79 0.27
CA HIS A 48 6.62 6.29 -1.02
C HIS A 48 6.15 7.41 -1.96
N LYS A 49 6.42 8.68 -1.63
CA LYS A 49 5.91 9.84 -2.37
C LYS A 49 6.20 9.78 -3.88
N ASN A 50 7.41 9.39 -4.26
CA ASN A 50 7.79 9.27 -5.67
C ASN A 50 6.96 8.21 -6.40
N SER A 51 6.80 7.03 -5.80
CA SER A 51 5.97 5.95 -6.36
C SER A 51 4.48 6.33 -6.40
N GLN A 52 3.99 7.03 -5.38
CA GLN A 52 2.63 7.56 -5.35
C GLN A 52 2.40 8.59 -6.45
N ASP A 53 3.35 9.51 -6.68
CA ASP A 53 3.26 10.51 -7.75
C ASP A 53 3.32 9.86 -9.14
N CYS A 54 4.16 8.83 -9.32
CA CYS A 54 4.16 8.01 -10.54
C CYS A 54 2.81 7.32 -10.76
N LEU A 55 2.26 6.67 -9.73
CA LEU A 55 0.96 6.01 -9.77
C LEU A 55 -0.18 6.99 -10.12
N ARG A 56 -0.18 8.17 -9.50
CA ARG A 56 -1.12 9.28 -9.76
C ARG A 56 -1.03 9.83 -11.18
N ARG A 57 0.14 9.80 -11.81
CA ARG A 57 0.32 10.23 -13.20
C ARG A 57 -0.21 9.21 -14.18
N ARG A 58 -0.01 7.91 -13.88
CA ARG A 58 -0.45 6.80 -14.74
C ARG A 58 -1.95 6.58 -14.66
N ILE A 59 -2.49 6.59 -13.45
CA ILE A 59 -3.94 6.53 -13.22
C ILE A 59 -4.48 7.93 -13.38
N ARG A 60 -5.19 8.20 -14.48
CA ARG A 60 -5.79 9.52 -14.76
C ARG A 60 -6.40 10.08 -13.46
N GLN A 61 -5.96 11.28 -13.05
CA GLN A 61 -6.23 11.88 -11.72
C GLN A 61 -7.69 11.75 -11.23
N ARG A 62 -8.67 11.76 -12.15
CA ARG A 62 -10.10 11.61 -11.83
C ARG A 62 -10.47 10.25 -11.20
N ASN A 63 -9.64 9.23 -11.36
CA ASN A 63 -9.84 7.88 -10.80
C ASN A 63 -8.87 7.56 -9.65
N PHE A 64 -8.10 8.53 -9.15
CA PHE A 64 -7.15 8.30 -8.06
C PHE A 64 -7.83 8.41 -6.69
N THR A 65 -8.79 7.50 -6.44
CA THR A 65 -9.40 7.32 -5.12
C THR A 65 -8.96 5.99 -4.53
N TYR A 66 -8.93 5.91 -3.19
CA TYR A 66 -8.62 4.68 -2.46
C TYR A 66 -9.47 3.48 -2.96
N SER A 67 -10.76 3.70 -3.18
CA SER A 67 -11.67 2.66 -3.67
C SER A 67 -11.42 2.30 -5.13
N ALA A 68 -11.19 3.29 -6.02
CA ALA A 68 -10.96 3.03 -7.44
C ALA A 68 -9.65 2.25 -7.71
N LEU A 69 -8.58 2.55 -6.95
CA LEU A 69 -7.29 1.85 -7.01
C LEU A 69 -7.40 0.35 -6.71
N LEU A 70 -8.33 -0.01 -5.83
CA LEU A 70 -8.48 -1.36 -5.31
C LEU A 70 -9.54 -2.18 -6.07
N THR A 71 -10.29 -1.56 -6.99
CA THR A 71 -11.48 -2.18 -7.63
C THR A 71 -11.46 -2.20 -9.15
N THR A 72 -10.67 -1.35 -9.81
CA THR A 72 -10.69 -1.24 -11.29
C THR A 72 -9.59 -2.05 -11.94
N VAL A 73 -9.94 -2.98 -12.84
CA VAL A 73 -8.99 -3.85 -13.56
C VAL A 73 -7.94 -3.05 -14.33
N GLU A 74 -8.34 -1.90 -14.90
CA GLU A 74 -7.46 -1.00 -15.64
C GLU A 74 -6.32 -0.41 -14.78
N SER A 75 -6.56 -0.18 -13.49
CA SER A 75 -5.55 0.36 -12.58
C SER A 75 -4.68 -0.70 -11.92
N LEU A 76 -5.05 -1.98 -12.00
CA LEU A 76 -4.34 -3.07 -11.32
C LEU A 76 -2.88 -3.20 -11.77
N ARG A 77 -2.59 -3.02 -13.07
CA ARG A 77 -1.20 -3.08 -13.58
C ARG A 77 -0.32 -2.03 -12.91
N ASP A 78 -0.77 -0.78 -12.92
CA ASP A 78 -0.01 0.31 -12.32
C ASP A 78 0.06 0.18 -10.79
N PHE A 79 -1.00 -0.33 -10.17
CA PHE A 79 -1.02 -0.65 -8.75
C PHE A 79 0.01 -1.73 -8.37
N PHE A 80 0.11 -2.82 -9.13
CA PHE A 80 1.12 -3.85 -8.91
C PHE A 80 2.53 -3.33 -9.16
N GLN A 81 2.72 -2.47 -10.17
CA GLN A 81 3.98 -1.77 -10.40
C GLN A 81 4.36 -0.91 -9.18
N TYR A 82 3.42 -0.14 -8.65
CA TYR A 82 3.61 0.66 -7.44
C TYR A 82 4.04 -0.22 -6.26
N ILE A 83 3.33 -1.33 -6.00
CA ILE A 83 3.69 -2.28 -4.94
C ILE A 83 5.14 -2.76 -5.11
N ASN A 84 5.54 -3.12 -6.32
CA ASN A 84 6.89 -3.59 -6.61
C ASN A 84 7.95 -2.49 -6.38
N GLU A 85 7.68 -1.27 -6.84
CA GLU A 85 8.57 -0.11 -6.67
C GLU A 85 8.75 0.28 -5.20
N THR A 86 7.71 0.15 -4.37
CA THR A 86 7.84 0.42 -2.93
C THR A 86 8.67 -0.63 -2.19
N GLY A 87 8.80 -1.84 -2.74
CA GLY A 87 9.49 -2.95 -2.10
C GLY A 87 8.87 -3.43 -0.79
N ARG A 88 7.73 -2.87 -0.36
CA ARG A 88 7.18 -3.06 1.00
C ARG A 88 6.87 -4.52 1.33
N PHE A 89 6.48 -5.30 0.32
CA PHE A 89 6.11 -6.71 0.44
C PHE A 89 7.18 -7.66 -0.08
N ARG A 90 8.39 -7.20 -0.37
CA ARG A 90 9.50 -8.03 -0.88
C ARG A 90 9.95 -9.10 0.11
N HIS A 91 9.71 -8.89 1.41
CA HIS A 91 9.98 -9.87 2.47
C HIS A 91 8.91 -10.97 2.58
N ILE A 92 7.79 -10.82 1.86
CA ILE A 92 6.61 -11.71 1.95
C ILE A 92 6.45 -12.49 0.65
N VAL A 93 6.82 -11.88 -0.47
CA VAL A 93 6.99 -12.54 -1.75
C VAL A 93 8.44 -13.01 -1.84
N GLY A 94 8.77 -14.07 -1.11
CA GLY A 94 10.03 -14.80 -1.23
C GLY A 94 9.88 -15.95 -2.22
N GLU A 95 10.69 -15.91 -3.28
CA GLU A 95 10.91 -16.88 -4.38
C GLU A 95 9.78 -17.12 -5.40
#